data_AF-A0AAV5K8R3-F1
#
_entry.id   AF-A0AAV5K8R3-F1
#
_cell.length_a   1.000
_cell.length_b   1.000
_cell.length_c   1.000
_cell.angle_alpha   90.00
_cell.angle_beta   90.00
_cell.angle_gamma   90.00
#
_symmetry.space_group_name_H-M   'P 1'
#
loop_
_entity.id
_entity.type
_entity.pdbx_description
1 polymer ?
#
loop_
_entity_poly.entity_id
_entity_poly.type
_entity_poly.pdbx_seq_one_letter_code
_entity_poly.pdbx_strand_id
1 'polypeptide(L)'
;MNIVSTASDLMQDFKTGYLTLASPRSMFISQVIGTAFGCVISPCVFWLFYKAFDDLGNPDGAYPAPYAIVFRSMALLGVQGFSALPKDCLLLCYVFFGAAILINLIRDVAGKKAGKFIPIPMAMAIPFYLGPYFAIDMCVGSLILFVWERVNKAKADAFGPAVASGLICGDGIWTLPSSILALAGVKPPICMKFLSRATNDKVDNFLSG
;
A
#
# COMPACT_ATOMS: atom_id res chain seq x y z
N MET A 1 7.03 -6.54 -10.76
CA MET A 1 6.77 -5.28 -11.49
C MET A 1 7.02 -5.51 -12.97
N ASN A 2 6.24 -4.87 -13.84
CA ASN A 2 6.47 -4.95 -15.29
C ASN A 2 7.39 -3.79 -15.70
N ILE A 3 8.21 -3.97 -16.75
CA ILE A 3 9.09 -2.95 -17.33
C ILE A 3 8.33 -1.63 -17.58
N VAL A 4 7.06 -1.73 -17.98
CA VAL A 4 6.19 -0.58 -18.23
C VAL A 4 5.92 0.25 -16.96
N SER A 5 5.70 -0.39 -15.80
CA SER A 5 5.46 0.35 -14.55
C SER A 5 6.73 1.10 -14.12
N THR A 6 7.88 0.42 -14.18
CA THR A 6 9.17 1.02 -13.82
C THR A 6 9.52 2.21 -14.73
N ALA A 7 9.23 2.11 -16.03
CA ALA A 7 9.41 3.23 -16.95
C ALA A 7 8.48 4.41 -16.63
N SER A 8 7.24 4.15 -16.21
CA SER A 8 6.29 5.19 -15.79
C SER A 8 6.78 5.92 -14.53
N ASP A 9 7.22 5.17 -13.51
CA ASP A 9 7.72 5.73 -12.26
C ASP A 9 8.97 6.59 -12.50
N LEU A 10 9.88 6.12 -13.35
CA LEU A 10 11.06 6.88 -13.77
C LEU A 10 10.70 8.23 -14.41
N MET A 11 9.67 8.25 -15.27
CA MET A 11 9.19 9.49 -15.89
C MET A 11 8.50 10.42 -14.88
N GLN A 12 7.82 9.87 -13.88
CA GLN A 12 7.21 10.65 -12.79
C GLN A 12 8.28 11.31 -11.91
N ASP A 13 9.37 10.61 -11.62
CA ASP A 13 10.52 11.16 -10.91
C ASP A 13 11.14 12.32 -11.69
N PHE A 14 11.43 12.14 -12.98
CA PHE A 14 11.99 13.23 -13.80
C PHE A 14 11.06 14.45 -13.88
N LYS A 15 9.74 14.23 -13.96
CA LYS A 15 8.77 15.33 -13.90
C LYS A 15 8.84 16.06 -12.57
N THR A 16 8.97 15.33 -11.46
CA THR A 16 9.14 15.92 -10.12
C THR A 16 10.46 16.68 -10.01
N GLY A 17 11.54 16.14 -10.57
CA GLY A 17 12.84 16.82 -10.66
C GLY A 17 12.75 18.13 -11.44
N TYR A 18 12.04 18.12 -12.57
CA TYR A 18 11.81 19.32 -13.36
C TYR A 18 11.03 20.40 -12.56
N LEU A 19 9.98 20.00 -11.85
CA LEU A 19 9.18 20.92 -11.03
C LEU A 19 9.97 21.49 -9.82
N THR A 20 10.92 20.73 -9.29
CA THR A 20 11.79 21.15 -8.18
C THR A 20 13.07 21.85 -8.64
N LEU A 21 13.21 22.10 -9.95
CA LEU A 21 14.40 22.68 -10.57
C LEU A 21 15.69 21.88 -10.29
N ALA A 22 15.56 20.59 -9.99
CA ALA A 22 16.67 19.68 -9.78
C ALA A 22 17.33 19.32 -11.12
N SER A 23 18.64 19.11 -11.12
CA SER A 23 19.34 18.73 -12.34
C SER A 23 18.97 17.29 -12.77
N PRO A 24 18.55 17.07 -14.03
CA PRO A 24 18.13 15.74 -14.50
C PRO A 24 19.29 14.72 -14.47
N ARG A 25 20.52 15.20 -14.66
CA ARG A 25 21.74 14.35 -14.57
C ARG A 25 21.95 13.83 -13.15
N SER A 26 21.79 14.68 -12.14
CA SER A 26 21.91 14.25 -10.73
C SER A 26 20.82 13.23 -10.39
N MET A 27 19.58 13.47 -10.82
CA MET A 27 18.48 12.53 -10.60
C MET A 27 18.74 11.15 -11.21
N PHE A 28 19.20 11.12 -12.47
CA PHE A 28 19.51 9.86 -13.14
C PHE A 28 20.63 9.09 -12.43
N ILE A 29 21.72 9.78 -12.05
CA ILE A 29 22.83 9.16 -11.31
C ILE A 29 22.34 8.64 -9.96
N SER A 30 21.53 9.40 -9.22
CA SER A 30 20.94 8.96 -7.95
C SER A 30 20.06 7.71 -8.11
N GLN A 31 19.26 7.61 -9.17
CA GLN A 31 18.45 6.42 -9.45
C GLN A 31 19.28 5.20 -9.83
N VAL A 32 20.34 5.38 -10.64
CA VAL A 32 21.27 4.29 -10.98
C VAL A 32 21.96 3.76 -9.72
N ILE A 33 22.47 4.66 -8.88
CA ILE A 33 23.10 4.29 -7.60
C ILE A 33 22.08 3.63 -6.67
N GLY A 34 20.90 4.20 -6.51
CA GLY A 34 19.83 3.64 -5.69
C GLY A 34 19.39 2.26 -6.14
N THR A 35 19.30 2.04 -7.46
CA THR A 35 18.99 0.73 -8.05
C THR A 35 20.10 -0.27 -7.77
N ALA A 36 21.38 0.13 -7.94
CA ALA A 36 22.52 -0.74 -7.65
C ALA A 36 22.55 -1.17 -6.18
N PHE A 37 22.32 -0.25 -5.24
CA PHE A 37 22.18 -0.59 -3.83
C PHE A 37 20.95 -1.47 -3.57
N GLY A 38 19.81 -1.18 -4.20
CA GLY A 38 18.59 -1.99 -4.10
C GLY A 38 18.80 -3.43 -4.55
N CYS A 39 19.56 -3.66 -5.62
CA CYS A 39 19.91 -4.99 -6.13
C CYS A 39 20.74 -5.83 -5.15
N VAL A 40 21.50 -5.19 -4.25
CA VAL A 40 22.33 -5.89 -3.26
C VAL A 40 21.60 -5.99 -1.92
N ILE A 41 21.04 -4.89 -1.43
CA ILE A 41 20.42 -4.82 -0.10
C ILE A 41 19.12 -5.64 -0.06
N SER A 42 18.26 -5.53 -1.08
CA SER A 42 16.96 -6.23 -1.09
C SER A 42 17.09 -7.75 -0.97
N PRO A 43 17.92 -8.47 -1.78
CA PRO A 43 18.07 -9.90 -1.62
C PRO A 43 18.75 -10.29 -0.31
N CYS A 44 19.69 -9.48 0.21
CA CYS A 44 20.32 -9.72 1.50
C CYS A 44 19.30 -9.67 2.65
N VAL A 45 18.44 -8.65 2.67
CA VAL A 45 17.36 -8.51 3.65
C VAL A 45 16.36 -9.65 3.51
N PHE A 46 15.95 -9.98 2.28
CA PHE A 46 15.05 -11.11 2.03
C PHE A 46 15.63 -12.43 2.57
N TRP A 47 16.90 -12.72 2.31
CA TRP A 47 17.56 -13.92 2.82
C TRP A 47 17.67 -13.95 4.34
N LEU A 48 17.84 -12.80 4.98
CA LEU A 48 17.84 -12.68 6.43
C LEU A 48 16.46 -13.05 7.00
N PHE A 49 15.39 -12.44 6.47
CA PHE A 49 14.02 -12.75 6.89
C PHE A 49 13.63 -14.20 6.61
N TYR A 50 14.01 -14.73 5.44
CA TYR A 50 13.74 -16.10 5.04
C TYR A 50 14.41 -17.14 5.96
N LYS A 51 15.59 -16.82 6.52
CA LYS A 51 16.26 -17.69 7.49
C LYS A 51 15.80 -17.47 8.94
N ALA A 52 15.32 -16.28 9.27
CA ALA A 52 14.91 -15.91 10.62
C ALA A 52 13.48 -16.35 10.94
N PHE A 53 12.59 -16.41 9.94
CA PHE A 53 11.18 -16.73 10.11
C PHE A 53 10.79 -17.90 9.21
N ASP A 54 10.44 -19.03 9.83
CA ASP A 54 9.97 -20.22 9.12
C ASP A 54 8.53 -20.09 8.60
N ASP A 55 7.76 -19.12 9.09
CA ASP A 55 6.36 -18.84 8.72
C ASP A 55 6.20 -17.74 7.66
N LEU A 56 7.31 -17.28 7.06
CA LEU A 56 7.31 -16.21 6.06
C LEU A 56 6.42 -16.57 4.86
N GLY A 57 5.38 -15.79 4.60
CA GLY A 57 4.44 -16.00 3.50
C GLY A 57 3.29 -16.96 3.80
N ASN A 58 3.21 -17.51 5.01
CA ASN A 58 2.02 -18.23 5.47
C ASN A 58 0.84 -17.25 5.65
N PRO A 59 -0.35 -17.51 5.06
CA PRO A 59 -1.52 -16.64 5.22
C PRO A 59 -1.94 -16.42 6.68
N ASP A 60 -1.70 -17.42 7.55
CA ASP A 60 -2.03 -17.37 8.97
C ASP A 60 -0.83 -17.01 9.87
N GLY A 61 0.33 -16.73 9.26
CA GLY A 61 1.57 -16.36 9.96
C GLY A 61 1.67 -14.88 10.32
N ALA A 62 2.74 -14.50 11.00
CA ALA A 62 2.99 -13.10 11.36
C ALA A 62 3.33 -12.22 10.14
N TYR A 63 3.82 -12.84 9.05
CA TYR A 63 4.27 -12.15 7.84
C TYR A 63 3.58 -12.69 6.57
N PRO A 64 2.28 -12.37 6.37
CA PRO A 64 1.57 -12.78 5.16
C PRO A 64 2.12 -12.04 3.92
N ALA A 65 2.17 -12.74 2.79
CA ALA A 65 2.67 -12.19 1.51
C ALA A 65 1.54 -12.00 0.48
N PRO A 66 0.66 -10.98 0.64
CA PRO A 66 -0.52 -10.80 -0.22
C PRO A 66 -0.14 -10.56 -1.70
N TYR A 67 1.00 -9.91 -1.95
CA TYR A 67 1.52 -9.69 -3.30
C TYR A 67 1.94 -10.97 -4.00
N ALA A 68 2.49 -11.95 -3.26
CA ALA A 68 2.90 -13.23 -3.85
C ALA A 68 1.70 -14.00 -4.41
N ILE A 69 0.55 -13.95 -3.72
CA ILE A 69 -0.70 -14.58 -4.15
C ILE A 69 -1.18 -13.98 -5.47
N VAL A 70 -1.14 -12.66 -5.62
CA VAL A 70 -1.54 -11.99 -6.86
C VAL A 70 -0.64 -12.39 -8.03
N PHE A 71 0.68 -12.36 -7.84
CA PHE A 71 1.60 -12.75 -8.91
C PHE A 71 1.44 -14.21 -9.30
N ARG A 72 1.18 -15.11 -8.33
CA ARG A 72 0.85 -16.50 -8.60
C ARG A 72 -0.42 -16.62 -9.43
N SER A 73 -1.49 -15.90 -9.09
CA SER A 73 -2.74 -15.91 -9.85
C SER A 73 -2.56 -15.38 -11.28
N MET A 74 -1.76 -14.33 -11.46
CA MET A 74 -1.39 -13.82 -12.78
C MET A 74 -0.59 -14.85 -13.60
N ALA A 75 0.34 -15.57 -12.97
CA ALA A 75 1.10 -16.63 -13.64
C ALA A 75 0.22 -17.82 -14.04
N LEU A 76 -0.70 -18.26 -13.17
CA LEU A 76 -1.66 -19.32 -13.48
C LEU A 76 -2.57 -18.93 -14.64
N LEU A 77 -3.06 -17.69 -14.65
CA LEU A 77 -3.79 -17.10 -15.77
C LEU A 77 -3.01 -17.12 -17.08
N GLY A 78 -1.71 -16.78 -17.03
CA GLY A 78 -0.85 -16.77 -18.21
C GLY A 78 -0.60 -18.16 -18.79
N VAL A 79 -0.54 -19.19 -17.96
CA VAL A 79 -0.22 -20.58 -18.37
C VAL A 79 -1.47 -21.39 -18.71
N GLN A 80 -2.51 -21.34 -17.87
CA GLN A 80 -3.73 -22.14 -18.01
C GLN A 80 -4.84 -21.40 -18.78
N GLY A 81 -4.61 -20.12 -19.10
CA GLY A 81 -5.58 -19.26 -19.76
C GLY A 81 -6.75 -18.86 -18.85
N PHE A 82 -7.73 -18.18 -19.44
CA PHE A 82 -8.92 -17.69 -18.74
C PHE A 82 -9.81 -18.80 -18.16
N SER A 83 -9.58 -20.06 -18.54
CA SER A 83 -10.29 -21.24 -18.03
C SER A 83 -9.95 -21.59 -16.59
N ALA A 84 -8.83 -21.09 -16.05
CA ALA A 84 -8.43 -21.27 -14.66
C ALA A 84 -9.12 -20.30 -13.68
N LEU A 85 -9.86 -19.31 -14.20
CA LEU A 85 -10.57 -18.35 -13.36
C LEU A 85 -11.88 -18.95 -12.82
N PRO A 86 -12.26 -18.60 -11.57
CA PRO A 86 -13.58 -18.94 -11.05
C PRO A 86 -14.69 -18.52 -12.01
N LYS A 87 -15.78 -19.28 -12.04
CA LYS A 87 -16.99 -18.93 -12.80
C LYS A 87 -17.43 -17.52 -12.41
N ASP A 88 -17.84 -16.72 -13.39
CA ASP A 88 -18.24 -15.30 -13.28
C ASP A 88 -17.14 -14.29 -12.93
N CYS A 89 -15.88 -14.70 -12.71
CA CYS A 89 -14.80 -13.76 -12.41
C CYS A 89 -14.57 -12.76 -13.56
N LEU A 90 -14.58 -13.22 -14.81
CA LEU A 90 -14.46 -12.34 -15.98
C LEU A 90 -15.65 -11.40 -16.14
N LEU A 91 -16.86 -11.88 -15.86
CA LEU A 91 -18.07 -11.05 -15.90
C LEU A 91 -17.95 -9.90 -14.87
N LEU A 92 -17.57 -10.23 -13.64
CA LEU A 92 -17.32 -9.24 -12.59
C LEU A 92 -16.21 -8.26 -12.99
N CYS A 93 -15.10 -8.74 -13.55
CA CYS A 93 -14.03 -7.87 -14.04
C CYS A 93 -14.53 -6.88 -15.10
N TYR A 94 -15.29 -7.32 -16.10
CA TYR A 94 -15.85 -6.43 -17.12
C TYR A 94 -16.86 -5.44 -16.54
N VAL A 95 -17.72 -5.88 -15.63
CA VAL A 95 -18.71 -5.01 -14.96
C VAL A 95 -18.01 -3.94 -14.12
N PHE A 96 -17.04 -4.32 -13.28
CA PHE A 96 -16.30 -3.37 -12.45
C PHE A 96 -15.41 -2.44 -13.27
N PHE A 97 -14.80 -2.95 -14.36
CA PHE A 97 -14.02 -2.12 -15.28
C PHE A 97 -14.91 -1.09 -15.98
N GLY A 98 -16.05 -1.51 -16.51
CA GLY A 98 -17.05 -0.61 -17.11
C GLY A 98 -17.57 0.42 -16.10
N ALA A 99 -17.89 -0.02 -14.88
CA ALA A 99 -18.31 0.87 -13.79
C ALA A 99 -17.20 1.87 -13.43
N ALA A 100 -15.95 1.44 -13.35
CA ALA A 100 -14.82 2.33 -13.05
C ALA A 100 -14.62 3.39 -14.15
N ILE A 101 -14.72 3.00 -15.42
CA ILE A 101 -14.68 3.96 -16.54
C ILE A 101 -15.84 4.94 -16.44
N LEU A 102 -17.05 4.45 -16.20
CA LEU A 102 -18.24 5.30 -16.11
C LEU A 102 -18.13 6.29 -14.95
N ILE A 103 -17.67 5.85 -13.76
CA ILE A 103 -17.48 6.71 -12.60
C ILE A 103 -16.43 7.81 -12.89
N ASN A 104 -15.30 7.46 -13.51
CA ASN A 104 -14.29 8.45 -13.89
C ASN A 104 -14.83 9.42 -14.95
N LEU A 105 -15.57 8.93 -15.95
CA LEU A 105 -16.18 9.78 -16.97
C LEU A 105 -17.20 10.75 -16.38
N ILE A 106 -18.08 10.27 -15.49
CA ILE A 106 -19.04 11.13 -14.77
C ILE A 106 -18.29 12.17 -13.96
N ARG A 107 -17.19 11.79 -13.29
CA ARG A 107 -16.35 12.73 -12.53
C ARG A 107 -15.75 13.83 -13.41
N ASP A 108 -15.22 13.48 -14.57
CA ASP A 108 -14.59 14.43 -15.49
C ASP A 108 -15.62 15.37 -16.12
N VAL A 109 -16.82 14.88 -16.43
CA VAL A 109 -17.91 15.67 -17.03
C VAL A 109 -18.66 16.53 -16.01
N ALA A 110 -18.82 16.07 -14.76
CA ALA A 110 -19.58 16.78 -13.72
C ALA A 110 -18.91 18.07 -13.20
N GLY A 111 -17.69 18.36 -13.65
CA GLY A 111 -16.95 19.58 -13.30
C GLY A 111 -16.43 19.61 -11.86
N LYS A 112 -15.56 20.59 -11.55
CA LYS A 112 -14.76 20.62 -10.30
C LYS A 112 -15.57 20.59 -8.99
N LYS A 113 -16.82 21.05 -9.00
CA LYS A 113 -17.66 21.11 -7.78
C LYS A 113 -18.38 19.78 -7.50
N ALA A 114 -18.93 19.12 -8.50
CA ALA A 114 -19.60 17.83 -8.32
C ALA A 114 -18.60 16.65 -8.35
N GLY A 115 -17.50 16.78 -9.11
CA GLY A 115 -16.41 15.80 -9.15
C GLY A 115 -15.64 15.61 -7.83
N LYS A 116 -15.76 16.53 -6.86
CA LYS A 116 -15.20 16.38 -5.50
C LYS A 116 -15.95 15.33 -4.66
N PHE A 117 -17.21 15.05 -4.98
CA PHE A 117 -18.04 14.09 -4.25
C PHE A 117 -18.06 12.69 -4.88
N ILE A 118 -17.51 12.55 -6.08
CA ILE A 118 -17.49 11.26 -6.80
C ILE A 118 -16.26 10.47 -6.34
N PRO A 119 -16.44 9.23 -5.85
CA PRO A 119 -15.33 8.42 -5.38
C PRO A 119 -14.38 8.05 -6.52
N ILE A 120 -13.10 7.89 -6.20
CA ILE A 120 -12.07 7.47 -7.16
C ILE A 120 -11.94 5.95 -7.05
N PRO A 121 -12.32 5.18 -8.10
CA PRO A 121 -12.28 3.71 -8.03
C PRO A 121 -10.89 3.15 -7.65
N MET A 122 -9.82 3.80 -8.14
CA MET A 122 -8.44 3.43 -7.80
C MET A 122 -8.15 3.56 -6.31
N ALA A 123 -8.60 4.64 -5.66
CA ALA A 123 -8.40 4.84 -4.23
C ALA A 123 -9.20 3.83 -3.39
N MET A 124 -10.38 3.44 -3.87
CA MET A 124 -11.20 2.42 -3.22
C MET A 124 -10.60 1.02 -3.29
N ALA A 125 -9.86 0.69 -4.35
CA ALA A 125 -9.31 -0.66 -4.54
C ALA A 125 -8.18 -1.00 -3.54
N ILE A 126 -7.44 -0.01 -3.05
CA ILE A 126 -6.24 -0.22 -2.21
C ILE A 126 -6.59 -0.92 -0.87
N PRO A 127 -7.59 -0.46 -0.09
CA PRO A 127 -7.93 -1.13 1.18
C PRO A 127 -8.55 -2.52 1.00
N PHE A 128 -9.26 -2.77 -0.12
CA PHE A 128 -9.74 -4.14 -0.43
C PHE A 128 -8.59 -5.11 -0.65
N TYR A 129 -7.44 -4.61 -1.10
CA TYR A 129 -6.29 -5.42 -1.41
C TYR A 129 -5.36 -5.63 -0.21
N LEU A 130 -5.08 -4.57 0.55
CA LEU A 130 -4.11 -4.62 1.66
C LEU A 130 -4.75 -4.87 3.02
N GLY A 131 -6.02 -4.51 3.19
CA GLY A 131 -6.77 -4.71 4.42
C GLY A 131 -7.48 -3.44 4.92
N PRO A 132 -8.40 -3.60 5.88
CA PRO A 132 -9.25 -2.51 6.36
C PRO A 132 -8.47 -1.43 7.14
N TYR A 133 -7.30 -1.74 7.69
CA TYR A 133 -6.48 -0.75 8.41
C TYR A 133 -6.08 0.42 7.51
N PHE A 134 -5.73 0.15 6.24
CA PHE A 134 -5.42 1.20 5.26
C PHE A 134 -6.61 2.12 5.00
N ALA A 135 -7.86 1.62 5.07
CA ALA A 135 -9.04 2.49 4.93
C ALA A 135 -9.14 3.49 6.10
N ILE A 136 -8.80 3.06 7.31
CA ILE A 136 -8.78 3.92 8.50
C ILE A 136 -7.69 4.98 8.34
N ASP A 137 -6.48 4.60 7.93
CA ASP A 137 -5.37 5.53 7.71
C ASP A 137 -5.70 6.58 6.64
N MET A 138 -6.30 6.16 5.52
CA MET A 138 -6.79 7.08 4.48
C MET A 138 -7.88 8.03 5.01
N CYS A 139 -8.78 7.55 5.87
CA CYS A 139 -9.82 8.38 6.48
C CYS A 139 -9.22 9.44 7.40
N VAL A 140 -8.30 9.05 8.28
CA VAL A 140 -7.60 9.95 9.20
C VAL A 140 -6.78 10.98 8.43
N GLY A 141 -5.99 10.53 7.43
CA GLY A 141 -5.22 11.43 6.58
C GLY A 141 -6.09 12.43 5.81
N SER A 142 -7.23 11.99 5.28
CA SER A 142 -8.20 12.86 4.60
C SER A 142 -8.85 13.87 5.54
N LEU A 143 -9.14 13.47 6.79
CA LEU A 143 -9.71 14.36 7.81
C LEU A 143 -8.70 15.46 8.19
N ILE A 144 -7.43 15.11 8.39
CA ILE A 144 -6.36 16.07 8.67
C ILE A 144 -6.25 17.08 7.53
N LEU A 145 -6.22 16.60 6.28
CA LEU A 145 -6.15 17.49 5.10
C LEU A 145 -7.40 18.37 4.99
N PHE A 146 -8.59 17.84 5.27
CA PHE A 146 -9.84 18.61 5.25
C PHE A 146 -9.87 19.74 6.29
N VAL A 147 -9.43 19.47 7.51
CA VAL A 147 -9.31 20.51 8.56
C VAL A 147 -8.28 21.56 8.14
N TRP A 148 -7.15 21.13 7.55
CA TRP A 148 -6.12 22.06 7.07
C TRP A 148 -6.62 22.92 5.90
N GLU A 149 -7.36 22.35 4.93
CA GLU A 149 -8.02 23.10 3.85
C GLU A 149 -8.99 24.16 4.39
N ARG A 150 -9.67 23.90 5.51
CA ARG A 150 -10.59 24.85 6.15
C ARG A 150 -9.87 26.03 6.81
N VAL A 151 -8.68 25.81 7.34
CA VAL A 151 -7.86 26.85 7.99
C VAL A 151 -7.06 27.65 6.96
N ASN A 152 -6.38 26.97 6.04
CA ASN A 152 -5.56 27.63 5.01
C ASN A 152 -5.42 26.77 3.75
N LYS A 153 -6.28 27.02 2.76
CA LYS A 153 -6.26 26.31 1.46
C LYS A 153 -4.93 26.40 0.73
N ALA A 154 -4.33 27.59 0.66
CA ALA A 154 -3.11 27.79 -0.11
C ALA A 154 -1.92 26.98 0.44
N LYS A 155 -1.81 26.86 1.77
CA LYS A 155 -0.79 26.02 2.40
C LYS A 155 -1.11 24.53 2.29
N ALA A 156 -2.38 24.14 2.46
CA ALA A 156 -2.79 22.75 2.35
C ALA A 156 -2.54 22.18 0.94
N ASP A 157 -2.85 22.95 -0.12
CA ASP A 157 -2.63 22.52 -1.50
C ASP A 157 -1.13 22.41 -1.84
N ALA A 158 -0.28 23.30 -1.28
CA ALA A 158 1.16 23.31 -1.54
C ALA A 158 1.92 22.24 -0.74
N PHE A 159 1.60 22.07 0.55
CA PHE A 159 2.36 21.21 1.47
C PHE A 159 1.68 19.88 1.79
N GLY A 160 0.42 19.70 1.42
CA GLY A 160 -0.32 18.46 1.65
C GLY A 160 0.41 17.22 1.12
N PRO A 161 0.83 17.19 -0.16
CA PRO A 161 1.60 16.08 -0.70
C PRO A 161 2.94 15.84 0.02
N ALA A 162 3.63 16.91 0.42
CA ALA A 162 4.90 16.82 1.14
C ALA A 162 4.70 16.17 2.52
N VAL A 163 3.72 16.62 3.29
CA VAL A 163 3.39 16.03 4.61
C VAL A 163 2.94 14.58 4.48
N ALA A 164 2.08 14.27 3.51
CA ALA A 164 1.63 12.90 3.25
C ALA A 164 2.82 11.97 2.92
N SER A 165 3.73 12.41 2.04
CA SER A 165 4.94 11.64 1.72
C SER A 165 5.85 11.45 2.94
N GLY A 166 5.95 12.46 3.82
CA GLY A 166 6.69 12.38 5.07
C GLY A 166 6.10 11.38 6.06
N LEU A 167 4.77 11.30 6.17
CA LEU A 167 4.09 10.31 7.01
C LEU A 167 4.28 8.88 6.50
N ILE A 168 4.20 8.67 5.18
CA ILE A 168 4.47 7.36 4.56
C ILE A 168 5.94 6.94 4.79
N CYS A 169 6.88 7.86 4.59
CA CYS A 169 8.29 7.62 4.87
C CYS A 169 8.54 7.34 6.36
N GLY A 170 7.86 8.07 7.24
CA GLY A 170 7.94 7.89 8.69
C GLY A 170 7.46 6.52 9.14
N ASP A 171 6.37 6.01 8.57
CA ASP A 171 5.90 4.64 8.79
C ASP A 171 6.97 3.62 8.38
N GLY A 172 7.59 3.81 7.20
CA GLY A 172 8.71 3.00 6.75
C GLY A 172 9.91 3.03 7.70
N ILE A 173 10.29 4.20 8.24
CA ILE A 173 11.39 4.31 9.21
C ILE A 173 11.05 3.59 10.52
N TRP A 174 9.78 3.60 10.95
CA TRP A 174 9.33 2.92 12.18
C TRP A 174 9.41 1.39 12.09
N THR A 175 9.40 0.82 10.88
CA THR A 175 9.58 -0.63 10.71
C THR A 175 10.94 -1.14 11.20
N LEU A 176 11.98 -0.31 11.16
CA LEU A 176 13.32 -0.70 11.61
C LEU A 176 13.42 -0.87 13.14
N PRO A 177 13.07 0.12 13.98
CA PRO A 177 13.03 -0.07 15.43
C PRO A 177 12.07 -1.18 15.87
N SER A 178 10.89 -1.27 15.27
CA SER A 178 9.93 -2.33 15.62
C SER A 178 10.46 -3.73 15.31
N SER A 179 11.18 -3.90 14.20
CA SER A 179 11.87 -5.17 13.89
C SER A 179 12.96 -5.50 14.91
N ILE A 180 13.73 -4.50 15.36
CA ILE A 180 14.76 -4.69 16.41
C ILE A 180 14.11 -5.07 17.74
N LEU A 181 13.01 -4.41 18.11
CA LEU A 181 12.25 -4.73 19.33
C LEU A 181 11.64 -6.13 19.29
N ALA A 182 11.15 -6.55 18.12
CA ALA A 182 10.66 -7.92 17.91
C ALA A 182 11.79 -8.96 18.07
N LEU A 183 12.97 -8.70 17.48
CA LEU A 183 14.15 -9.55 17.65
C LEU A 183 14.67 -9.57 19.10
N ALA A 184 14.55 -8.46 19.82
CA ALA A 184 14.92 -8.37 21.24
C ALA A 184 13.90 -9.02 22.19
N GLY A 185 12.82 -9.61 21.67
CA GLY A 185 11.80 -10.29 22.46
C GLY A 185 11.01 -9.37 23.39
N VAL A 186 11.00 -8.06 23.12
CA VAL A 186 10.25 -7.09 23.92
C VAL A 186 8.77 -7.34 23.69
N LYS A 187 8.09 -7.84 24.72
CA LYS A 187 6.64 -8.06 24.67
C LYS A 187 5.95 -6.71 24.44
N PRO A 188 5.06 -6.60 23.43
CA PRO A 188 4.32 -5.37 23.20
C PRO A 188 3.51 -5.03 24.46
N PRO A 189 3.53 -3.76 24.93
CA PRO A 189 2.87 -3.35 26.17
C PRO A 189 1.34 -3.47 26.09
N ILE A 190 0.78 -3.59 24.88
CA ILE A 190 -0.65 -3.73 24.64
C ILE A 190 -0.84 -4.86 23.61
N CYS A 191 -1.47 -5.95 24.03
CA CYS A 191 -1.90 -7.03 23.15
C CYS A 191 -3.41 -6.88 22.92
N MET A 192 -3.82 -6.24 21.83
CA MET A 192 -5.24 -6.14 21.46
C MET A 192 -5.66 -7.40 20.70
N LYS A 193 -6.46 -8.25 21.33
CA LYS A 193 -7.13 -9.39 20.68
C LYS A 193 -8.58 -9.02 20.39
N PHE A 194 -8.96 -9.03 19.13
CA PHE A 194 -10.35 -8.84 18.71
C PHE A 194 -11.04 -10.20 18.64
N LEU A 195 -11.29 -10.79 19.81
CA LEU A 195 -12.04 -12.04 19.95
C LEU A 195 -13.50 -11.73 20.31
N SER A 196 -14.42 -12.62 19.90
CA SER A 196 -15.78 -12.58 20.44
C SER A 196 -15.73 -12.72 21.96
N ARG A 197 -16.64 -12.08 22.71
CA ARG A 197 -16.64 -12.12 24.19
C ARG A 197 -16.51 -13.55 24.73
N ALA A 198 -17.28 -14.49 24.16
CA ALA A 198 -17.25 -15.90 24.55
C ALA A 198 -15.89 -16.59 24.29
N THR A 199 -15.16 -16.16 23.26
CA THR A 199 -13.82 -16.69 22.97
C THR A 199 -12.76 -16.02 23.86
N ASN A 200 -12.94 -14.73 24.17
CA ASN A 200 -12.04 -13.99 25.06
C ASN A 200 -12.11 -14.56 26.48
N ASP A 201 -13.32 -14.84 27.00
CA ASP A 201 -13.51 -15.46 28.32
C ASP A 201 -12.85 -16.84 28.40
N LYS A 202 -12.85 -17.62 27.32
CA LYS A 202 -12.16 -18.92 27.26
C LYS A 202 -10.64 -18.77 27.25
N VAL A 203 -10.12 -17.78 26.52
CA VAL A 203 -8.69 -17.50 26.44
C VAL A 203 -8.18 -16.94 27.77
N ASP A 204 -8.93 -16.07 28.44
CA ASP A 204 -8.57 -15.53 29.76
C ASP A 204 -8.54 -16.66 30.81
N ASN A 205 -9.56 -17.53 30.82
CA ASN A 205 -9.55 -18.71 31.69
C ASN A 205 -8.37 -19.66 31.43
N PHE A 206 -7.94 -19.79 30.16
CA PHE A 206 -6.78 -20.62 29.79
C PHE A 206 -5.44 -19.96 30.15
N LEU A 207 -5.37 -18.63 30.19
CA LEU A 207 -4.14 -17.90 30.54
C LEU A 207 -4.00 -17.69 32.05
N SER A 208 -5.10 -17.77 32.82
CA SER A 208 -5.12 -17.65 34.28
C SER A 208 -5.00 -18.97 35.05
N GLY A 209 -4.99 -20.11 34.35
CA GLY A 209 -4.78 -21.45 34.91
C GLY A 209 -3.42 -22.02 34.53
#